data_AF-A0A1C6RW09-F1
#
_entry.id   AF-A0A1C6RW09-F1
#
_cell.length_a   1.000
_cell.length_b   1.000
_cell.length_c   1.000
_cell.angle_alpha   90.00
_cell.angle_beta   90.00
_cell.angle_gamma   90.00
#
_symmetry.space_group_name_H-M   'P 1'
#
loop_
_entity.id
_entity.type
_entity.pdbx_description
1 polymer ?
#
loop_
_entity_poly.entity_id
_entity_poly.type
_entity_poly.pdbx_seq_one_letter_code
_entity_poly.pdbx_strand_id
1 'polypeptide(L)'
;MLMSDSFVSEADMYPSAAACKDVLASTFDVAVNHFFQVKAAVGIPDLVLAIFDDQELEYRSQNKLTPIVDAPDVAAMSYLGNRWSEKCSTAEVAQAVGMSAGYISSEVLPRLVTAGHAEKVARGKWQACHSFRSTVRLLVTVEAKVSAWKQALWQAQRHSAGADMAWVLLDTRAVEPAMRNRAFFRKMCVGVASLNVSGSLTVHQQAPARATSPIERTILAERVMHLYLSGRSEWDWSSMFGLATGPKASGAS
;
A
#
# COMPACT_ATOMS: atom_id res chain seq x y z
N MET A 1 -23.08 33.82 10.48
CA MET A 1 -21.87 33.07 10.90
C MET A 1 -21.36 32.37 9.66
N LEU A 2 -20.36 32.93 8.98
CA LEU A 2 -19.75 32.28 7.82
C LEU A 2 -18.97 31.08 8.35
N MET A 3 -19.42 29.86 8.04
CA MET A 3 -18.62 28.68 8.37
C MET A 3 -17.28 28.79 7.65
N SER A 4 -16.20 28.44 8.33
CA SER A 4 -14.88 28.41 7.71
C SER A 4 -14.89 27.36 6.59
N ASP A 5 -14.65 27.76 5.34
CA ASP A 5 -14.47 26.81 4.21
C ASP A 5 -13.13 26.05 4.27
N SER A 6 -12.51 25.96 5.46
CA SER A 6 -11.26 25.26 5.68
C SER A 6 -11.48 24.09 6.63
N PHE A 7 -10.76 23.00 6.39
CA PHE A 7 -10.72 21.88 7.32
C PHE A 7 -10.05 22.28 8.64
N VAL A 8 -10.55 21.75 9.76
CA VAL A 8 -9.98 22.03 11.08
C VAL A 8 -8.69 21.22 11.29
N SER A 9 -8.69 19.98 10.80
CA SER A 9 -7.56 19.07 10.86
C SER A 9 -7.37 18.28 9.55
N GLU A 10 -6.23 17.61 9.42
CA GLU A 10 -5.94 16.74 8.26
C GLU A 10 -6.89 15.54 8.21
N ALA A 11 -7.25 14.97 9.36
CA ALA A 11 -8.16 13.83 9.45
C ALA A 11 -9.56 14.15 8.89
N ASP A 12 -10.01 15.41 9.02
CA ASP A 12 -11.29 15.85 8.46
C ASP A 12 -11.32 15.81 6.93
N MET A 13 -10.16 15.80 6.27
CA MET A 13 -10.05 15.71 4.81
C MET A 13 -10.31 14.30 4.28
N TYR A 14 -10.08 13.26 5.10
CA TYR A 14 -10.00 11.87 4.64
C TYR A 14 -11.31 11.34 4.02
N PRO A 15 -12.51 11.54 4.62
CA PRO A 15 -13.75 11.04 4.03
C PRO A 15 -14.04 11.69 2.68
N SER A 16 -13.82 13.00 2.58
CA SER A 16 -14.03 13.75 1.34
C SER A 16 -13.00 13.37 0.27
N ALA A 17 -11.75 13.09 0.65
CA ALA A 17 -10.73 12.59 -0.27
C ALA A 17 -11.09 11.20 -0.82
N ALA A 18 -11.57 10.29 0.04
CA ALA A 18 -12.02 8.96 -0.37
C ALA A 18 -13.25 9.01 -1.29
N ALA A 19 -14.14 9.98 -1.10
CA ALA A 19 -15.26 10.22 -2.02
C ALA A 19 -14.81 10.65 -3.43
N CYS A 20 -13.61 11.22 -3.57
CA CYS A 20 -13.03 11.62 -4.85
C CYS A 20 -12.03 10.61 -5.44
N LYS A 21 -12.03 9.36 -4.95
CA LYS A 21 -11.07 8.31 -5.33
C LYS A 21 -10.96 8.06 -6.84
N ASP A 22 -12.07 8.12 -7.58
CA ASP A 22 -12.07 7.82 -9.03
C ASP A 22 -11.28 8.88 -9.82
N VAL A 23 -11.42 10.16 -9.42
CA VAL A 23 -10.65 11.26 -10.00
C VAL A 23 -9.17 11.12 -9.70
N LEU A 24 -8.81 10.81 -8.45
CA LEU A 24 -7.41 10.64 -8.03
C LEU A 24 -6.74 9.41 -8.66
N ALA A 25 -7.50 8.34 -8.86
CA ALA A 25 -7.06 7.13 -9.56
C ALA A 25 -7.08 7.28 -11.08
N SER A 26 -7.56 8.42 -11.61
CA SER A 26 -7.64 8.70 -13.06
C SER A 26 -8.42 7.63 -13.82
N THR A 27 -9.46 7.08 -13.22
CA THR A 27 -10.25 5.99 -13.79
C THR A 27 -11.74 6.30 -13.68
N PHE A 28 -12.50 5.79 -14.64
CA PHE A 28 -13.95 5.79 -14.65
C PHE A 28 -14.40 4.35 -14.91
N ASP A 29 -15.50 3.94 -14.28
CA ASP A 29 -16.13 2.62 -14.45
C ASP A 29 -15.35 1.40 -13.92
N VAL A 30 -14.34 1.61 -13.08
CA VAL A 30 -13.65 0.53 -12.36
C VAL A 30 -13.76 0.74 -10.86
N ALA A 31 -14.03 -0.32 -10.10
CA ALA A 31 -14.17 -0.24 -8.66
C ALA A 31 -12.83 0.14 -7.99
N VAL A 32 -12.75 1.38 -7.48
CA VAL A 32 -11.63 1.83 -6.67
C VAL A 32 -11.91 1.55 -5.20
N ASN A 33 -11.02 0.79 -4.56
CA ASN A 33 -11.04 0.56 -3.12
C ASN A 33 -10.15 1.59 -2.42
N HIS A 34 -10.48 1.96 -1.18
CA HIS A 34 -9.70 2.94 -0.44
C HIS A 34 -9.38 2.42 0.96
N PHE A 35 -8.21 2.78 1.45
CA PHE A 35 -7.67 2.37 2.74
C PHE A 35 -6.95 3.54 3.38
N PHE A 36 -7.09 3.70 4.70
CA PHE A 36 -6.45 4.75 5.47
C PHE A 36 -5.23 4.20 6.20
N GLN A 37 -4.19 5.02 6.28
CA GLN A 37 -3.02 4.76 7.11
C GLN A 37 -2.44 3.34 6.92
N VAL A 38 -2.27 2.92 5.66
CA VAL A 38 -1.71 1.60 5.37
C VAL A 38 -0.19 1.68 5.52
N LYS A 39 0.42 0.80 6.32
CA LYS A 39 1.89 0.79 6.40
C LYS A 39 2.49 0.50 5.01
N ALA A 40 3.32 1.38 4.49
CA ALA A 40 4.10 1.12 3.28
C ALA A 40 5.47 0.52 3.64
N ALA A 41 6.32 0.25 2.65
CA ALA A 41 7.72 -0.11 2.92
C ALA A 41 8.46 1.05 3.62
N VAL A 42 8.15 2.29 3.22
CA VAL A 42 8.67 3.52 3.81
C VAL A 42 7.51 4.41 4.20
N GLY A 43 7.28 4.58 5.50
CA GLY A 43 6.22 5.48 6.01
C GLY A 43 4.81 4.89 5.95
N ILE A 44 3.83 5.79 6.09
CA ILE A 44 2.41 5.48 6.24
C ILE A 44 1.67 6.56 5.46
N PRO A 45 1.10 6.24 4.28
CA PRO A 45 0.29 7.20 3.55
C PRO A 45 -1.05 7.43 4.26
N ASP A 46 -1.55 8.66 4.23
CA ASP A 46 -2.85 8.99 4.82
C ASP A 46 -3.97 8.16 4.16
N LEU A 47 -3.93 8.06 2.82
CA LEU A 47 -4.90 7.34 2.01
C LEU A 47 -4.18 6.54 0.91
N VAL A 48 -4.63 5.31 0.71
CA VAL A 48 -4.20 4.42 -0.36
C VAL A 48 -5.42 4.01 -1.16
N LEU A 49 -5.36 4.18 -2.48
CA LEU A 49 -6.37 3.71 -3.40
C LEU A 49 -5.84 2.47 -4.14
N ALA A 50 -6.69 1.47 -4.30
CA ALA A 50 -6.34 0.22 -4.97
C ALA A 50 -7.41 -0.19 -5.98
N ILE A 51 -6.98 -0.55 -7.18
CA ILE A 51 -7.79 -1.30 -8.13
C ILE A 51 -7.28 -2.73 -8.13
N PHE A 52 -8.12 -3.67 -7.70
CA PHE A 52 -7.74 -5.08 -7.64
C PHE A 52 -7.77 -5.74 -9.03
N ASP A 53 -6.96 -6.80 -9.16
CA ASP A 53 -7.08 -7.80 -10.22
C ASP A 53 -8.04 -8.88 -9.72
N ASP A 54 -9.31 -8.79 -10.11
CA ASP A 54 -10.35 -9.71 -9.65
C ASP A 54 -10.04 -11.17 -9.99
N GLN A 55 -9.36 -11.43 -11.11
CA GLN A 55 -8.96 -12.78 -11.51
C GLN A 55 -7.89 -13.34 -10.56
N GLU A 56 -6.89 -12.53 -10.21
CA GLU A 56 -5.85 -12.95 -9.26
C GLU A 56 -6.43 -13.09 -7.84
N LEU A 57 -7.33 -12.20 -7.41
CA LEU A 57 -8.02 -12.33 -6.13
C LEU A 57 -8.82 -13.64 -6.05
N GLU A 58 -9.60 -13.94 -7.09
CA GLU A 58 -10.39 -15.17 -7.17
C GLU A 58 -9.48 -16.40 -7.18
N TYR A 59 -8.42 -16.39 -7.99
CA TYR A 59 -7.42 -17.45 -8.03
C TYR A 59 -6.82 -17.71 -6.64
N ARG A 60 -6.38 -16.65 -5.94
CA ARG A 60 -5.80 -16.79 -4.60
C ARG A 60 -6.81 -17.31 -3.58
N SER A 61 -8.07 -16.85 -3.65
CA SER A 61 -9.14 -17.34 -2.80
C SER A 61 -9.40 -18.84 -2.99
N GLN A 62 -9.55 -19.28 -4.25
CA GLN A 62 -9.80 -20.69 -4.60
C GLN A 62 -8.64 -21.61 -4.16
N ASN A 63 -7.40 -21.11 -4.22
CA ASN A 63 -6.20 -21.85 -3.83
C ASN A 63 -5.79 -21.62 -2.37
N LYS A 64 -6.60 -20.92 -1.57
CA LYS A 64 -6.34 -20.62 -0.14
C LYS A 64 -4.99 -19.92 0.10
N LEU A 65 -4.57 -19.08 -0.84
CA LEU A 65 -3.34 -18.29 -0.74
C LEU A 65 -3.59 -17.05 0.11
N THR A 66 -2.92 -16.95 1.25
CA THR A 66 -3.10 -15.83 2.19
C THR A 66 -2.11 -14.71 1.92
N PRO A 67 -2.47 -13.43 2.13
CA PRO A 67 -1.55 -12.31 1.91
C PRO A 67 -0.22 -12.43 2.67
N ILE A 68 0.87 -12.02 2.04
CA ILE A 68 2.22 -11.98 2.64
C ILE A 68 2.66 -10.54 2.91
N VAL A 69 2.47 -10.06 4.13
CA VAL A 69 2.57 -8.62 4.47
C VAL A 69 3.95 -8.17 4.94
N ASP A 70 4.85 -9.12 5.18
CA ASP A 70 6.21 -8.88 5.68
C ASP A 70 7.21 -8.74 4.52
N ALA A 71 8.10 -7.76 4.64
CA ALA A 71 9.08 -7.46 3.58
C ALA A 71 10.00 -8.64 3.23
N PRO A 72 10.53 -9.43 4.20
CA PRO A 72 11.34 -10.61 3.88
C PRO A 72 10.55 -11.68 3.13
N ASP A 73 9.27 -11.86 3.48
CA ASP A 73 8.38 -12.85 2.87
C ASP A 73 8.09 -12.47 1.41
N VAL A 74 7.78 -11.20 1.15
CA VAL A 74 7.61 -10.67 -0.22
C VAL A 74 8.89 -10.77 -1.03
N ALA A 75 10.06 -10.44 -0.46
CA ALA A 75 11.33 -10.53 -1.16
C ALA A 75 11.69 -11.99 -1.52
N ALA A 76 11.53 -12.91 -0.57
CA ALA A 76 11.72 -14.34 -0.82
C ALA A 76 10.74 -14.86 -1.87
N MET A 77 9.47 -14.47 -1.81
CA MET A 77 8.46 -14.91 -2.76
C MET A 77 8.69 -14.33 -4.16
N SER A 78 9.11 -13.07 -4.27
CA SER A 78 9.48 -12.48 -5.56
C SER A 78 10.67 -13.22 -6.19
N TYR A 79 11.67 -13.61 -5.38
CA TYR A 79 12.81 -14.39 -5.86
C TYR A 79 12.38 -15.78 -6.36
N LEU A 80 11.56 -16.51 -5.58
CA LEU A 80 11.07 -17.85 -5.94
C LEU A 80 10.09 -17.81 -7.12
N GLY A 81 9.18 -16.83 -7.15
CA GLY A 81 8.16 -16.69 -8.18
C GLY A 81 8.74 -16.35 -9.56
N ASN A 82 9.82 -15.56 -9.61
CA ASN A 82 10.58 -15.31 -10.84
C ASN A 82 11.32 -16.54 -11.38
N ARG A 83 11.43 -17.59 -10.56
CA ARG A 83 12.03 -18.89 -10.88
C ARG A 83 11.02 -20.00 -10.67
N TRP A 84 9.75 -19.71 -10.98
CA TRP A 84 8.68 -20.69 -10.86
C TRP A 84 9.07 -21.97 -11.60
N SER A 85 8.85 -23.12 -10.95
CA SER A 85 9.32 -24.48 -11.32
C SER A 85 10.77 -24.85 -10.98
N GLU A 86 11.63 -23.91 -10.60
CA GLU A 86 13.00 -24.20 -10.16
C GLU A 86 13.08 -24.54 -8.67
N LYS A 87 14.09 -25.34 -8.31
CA LYS A 87 14.37 -25.74 -6.93
C LYS A 87 15.51 -24.91 -6.34
N CYS A 88 15.17 -23.87 -5.60
CA CYS A 88 16.14 -22.98 -4.97
C CYS A 88 16.60 -23.54 -3.61
N SER A 89 17.88 -23.41 -3.30
CA SER A 89 18.42 -23.66 -1.97
C SER A 89 18.11 -22.51 -1.01
N THR A 90 18.12 -22.82 0.28
CA THR A 90 18.00 -21.80 1.34
C THR A 90 19.07 -20.72 1.22
N ALA A 91 20.31 -21.10 0.87
CA ALA A 91 21.42 -20.16 0.73
C ALA A 91 21.19 -19.18 -0.43
N GLU A 92 20.67 -19.65 -1.56
CA GLU A 92 20.33 -18.80 -2.72
C GLU A 92 19.24 -17.78 -2.37
N VAL A 93 18.16 -18.23 -1.71
CA VAL A 93 17.09 -17.33 -1.25
C VAL A 93 17.63 -16.31 -0.25
N ALA A 94 18.45 -16.76 0.71
CA ALA A 94 19.03 -15.88 1.72
C ALA A 94 19.96 -14.81 1.14
N GLN A 95 20.77 -15.17 0.17
CA GLN A 95 21.60 -14.22 -0.57
C GLN A 95 20.74 -13.20 -1.32
N ALA A 96 19.67 -13.65 -1.98
CA ALA A 96 18.78 -12.77 -2.74
C ALA A 96 18.01 -11.78 -1.85
N VAL A 97 17.59 -12.23 -0.66
CA VAL A 97 16.86 -11.39 0.32
C VAL A 97 17.82 -10.51 1.14
N GLY A 98 19.12 -10.83 1.18
CA GLY A 98 20.10 -10.12 1.99
C GLY A 98 20.02 -10.46 3.49
N MET A 99 19.66 -11.70 3.82
CA MET A 99 19.46 -12.17 5.20
C MET A 99 20.23 -13.47 5.49
N SER A 100 20.28 -13.88 6.76
CA SER A 100 20.94 -15.13 7.12
C SER A 100 20.14 -16.35 6.66
N ALA A 101 20.83 -17.40 6.20
CA ALA A 101 20.20 -18.65 5.81
C ALA A 101 19.40 -19.29 6.97
N GLY A 102 19.87 -19.11 8.21
CA GLY A 102 19.17 -19.54 9.42
C GLY A 102 17.78 -18.93 9.50
N TYR A 103 17.69 -17.59 9.52
CA TYR A 103 16.42 -16.86 9.58
C TYR A 103 15.49 -17.20 8.40
N ILE A 104 16.02 -17.27 7.18
CA ILE A 104 15.24 -17.64 6.01
C ILE A 104 14.64 -19.05 6.14
N SER A 105 15.43 -20.01 6.64
CA SER A 105 14.99 -21.39 6.78
C SER A 105 14.00 -21.63 7.93
N SER A 106 14.15 -20.90 9.05
CA SER A 106 13.37 -21.13 10.27
C SER A 106 12.12 -20.27 10.34
N GLU A 107 12.13 -19.08 9.73
CA GLU A 107 11.07 -18.08 9.86
C GLU A 107 10.35 -17.83 8.52
N VAL A 108 11.09 -17.34 7.51
CA VAL A 108 10.49 -16.82 6.27
C VAL A 108 9.87 -17.92 5.42
N LEU A 109 10.65 -18.94 5.06
CA LEU A 109 10.17 -20.01 4.18
C LEU A 109 9.02 -20.82 4.81
N PRO A 110 9.05 -21.18 6.10
CA PRO A 110 7.89 -21.80 6.77
C PRO A 110 6.62 -20.94 6.75
N ARG A 111 6.72 -19.61 6.91
CA ARG A 111 5.55 -18.73 6.75
C ARG A 111 5.01 -18.74 5.33
N LEU A 112 5.88 -18.73 4.31
CA LEU A 112 5.45 -18.85 2.91
C LEU A 112 4.79 -20.19 2.61
N VAL A 113 5.24 -21.29 3.24
CA VAL A 113 4.53 -22.59 3.14
C VAL A 113 3.16 -22.52 3.80
N THR A 114 3.07 -21.93 4.99
CA THR A 114 1.81 -21.78 5.71
C THR A 114 0.82 -20.92 4.93
N ALA A 115 1.32 -19.89 4.23
CA ALA A 115 0.53 -19.03 3.36
C ALA A 115 0.17 -19.66 1.99
N GLY A 116 0.67 -20.87 1.69
CA GLY A 116 0.39 -21.61 0.46
C GLY A 116 1.26 -21.21 -0.75
N HIS A 117 2.20 -20.28 -0.59
CA HIS A 117 2.97 -19.70 -1.68
C HIS A 117 4.22 -20.51 -2.08
N ALA A 118 4.79 -21.26 -1.13
CA ALA A 118 5.99 -22.05 -1.36
C ALA A 118 5.84 -23.47 -0.79
N GLU A 119 6.68 -24.38 -1.25
CA GLU A 119 6.76 -25.73 -0.72
C GLU A 119 8.21 -26.19 -0.54
N LYS A 120 8.40 -27.14 0.38
CA LYS A 120 9.69 -27.77 0.64
C LYS A 120 9.78 -29.09 -0.13
N VAL A 121 10.47 -29.06 -1.27
CA VAL A 121 10.58 -30.22 -2.17
C VAL A 121 11.68 -31.21 -1.79
N ALA A 122 12.69 -30.77 -1.05
CA ALA A 122 13.74 -31.63 -0.49
C ALA A 122 14.45 -30.94 0.68
N ARG A 123 15.44 -31.60 1.29
CA ARG A 123 16.25 -31.00 2.38
C ARG A 123 16.94 -29.72 1.90
N GLY A 124 16.53 -28.58 2.46
CA GLY A 124 17.07 -27.26 2.15
C GLY A 124 16.71 -26.72 0.77
N LYS A 125 15.80 -27.39 0.04
CA LYS A 125 15.33 -27.01 -1.29
C LYS A 125 13.85 -26.63 -1.27
N TRP A 126 13.54 -25.53 -1.94
CA TRP A 126 12.27 -24.85 -1.90
C TRP A 126 11.84 -24.45 -3.32
N GLN A 127 10.54 -24.38 -3.53
CA GLN A 127 9.95 -24.06 -4.82
C GLN A 127 8.69 -23.22 -4.62
N ALA A 128 8.42 -22.28 -5.52
CA ALA A 128 7.15 -21.57 -5.57
C ALA A 128 6.03 -22.51 -6.07
N CYS A 129 4.89 -22.52 -5.38
CA CYS A 129 3.74 -23.33 -5.77
C CYS A 129 3.06 -22.82 -7.06
N HIS A 130 3.22 -21.53 -7.37
CA HIS A 130 2.59 -20.88 -8.51
C HIS A 130 3.44 -19.71 -9.02
N SER A 131 3.09 -19.19 -10.20
CA SER A 131 3.60 -17.90 -10.67
C SER A 131 3.02 -16.79 -9.78
N PHE A 132 3.91 -16.04 -9.12
CA PHE A 132 3.49 -14.99 -8.19
C PHE A 132 3.18 -13.70 -8.92
N ARG A 133 1.93 -13.25 -8.82
CA ARG A 133 1.43 -12.01 -9.43
C ARG A 133 0.81 -11.12 -8.37
N SER A 134 0.84 -9.81 -8.59
CA SER A 134 0.19 -8.85 -7.70
C SER A 134 -1.32 -8.93 -7.85
N THR A 135 -2.05 -8.90 -6.73
CA THR A 135 -3.52 -8.78 -6.70
C THR A 135 -4.00 -7.37 -7.00
N VAL A 136 -3.10 -6.40 -7.20
CA VAL A 136 -3.45 -5.00 -7.40
C VAL A 136 -2.92 -4.50 -8.73
N ARG A 137 -3.82 -4.05 -9.60
CA ARG A 137 -3.54 -3.46 -10.92
C ARG A 137 -3.03 -2.03 -10.81
N LEU A 138 -3.59 -1.26 -9.88
CA LEU A 138 -3.21 0.14 -9.65
C LEU A 138 -3.15 0.42 -8.15
N LEU A 139 -2.05 1.00 -7.69
CA LEU A 139 -1.86 1.56 -6.35
C LEU A 139 -1.63 3.06 -6.43
N VAL A 140 -2.40 3.82 -5.67
CA VAL A 140 -2.24 5.27 -5.56
C VAL A 140 -2.08 5.64 -4.09
N THR A 141 -1.07 6.43 -3.76
CA THR A 141 -0.90 6.99 -2.40
C THR A 141 -1.22 8.47 -2.38
N VAL A 142 -1.88 8.94 -1.33
CA VAL A 142 -2.27 10.34 -1.15
C VAL A 142 -1.84 10.81 0.22
N GLU A 143 -1.13 11.94 0.26
CA GLU A 143 -0.81 12.68 1.49
C GLU A 143 -1.72 13.92 1.58
N ALA A 144 -2.51 14.02 2.63
CA ALA A 144 -3.40 15.15 2.86
C ALA A 144 -2.77 16.12 3.86
N LYS A 145 -2.72 17.42 3.50
CA LYS A 145 -2.27 18.47 4.43
C LYS A 145 -3.17 19.69 4.35
N VAL A 146 -3.54 20.23 5.53
CA VAL A 146 -4.29 21.50 5.59
C VAL A 146 -3.44 22.66 5.02
N SER A 147 -2.13 22.69 5.26
CA SER A 147 -1.26 23.77 4.75
C SER A 147 0.21 23.42 4.50
N ALA A 148 0.73 22.35 5.11
CA ALA A 148 2.15 22.00 5.09
C ALA A 148 2.62 21.29 3.80
N TRP A 149 2.44 21.92 2.64
CA TRP A 149 2.69 21.29 1.33
C TRP A 149 4.10 20.73 1.11
N LYS A 150 5.14 21.36 1.70
CA LYS A 150 6.53 20.86 1.57
C LYS A 150 6.68 19.49 2.23
N GLN A 151 6.10 19.33 3.42
CA GLN A 151 6.12 18.06 4.14
C GLN A 151 5.33 17.01 3.37
N ALA A 152 4.12 17.37 2.90
CA ALA A 152 3.28 16.50 2.07
C ALA A 152 4.06 15.98 0.85
N LEU A 153 4.76 16.87 0.14
CA LEU A 153 5.53 16.52 -1.05
C LEU A 153 6.65 15.53 -0.74
N TRP A 154 7.41 15.76 0.34
CA TRP A 154 8.45 14.80 0.77
C TRP A 154 7.87 13.45 1.19
N GLN A 155 6.72 13.45 1.87
CA GLN A 155 6.04 12.21 2.25
C GLN A 155 5.55 11.44 1.03
N ALA A 156 4.83 12.10 0.12
CA ALA A 156 4.32 11.52 -1.12
C ALA A 156 5.46 10.99 -2.01
N GLN A 157 6.57 11.72 -2.10
CA GLN A 157 7.74 11.26 -2.84
C GLN A 157 8.31 9.95 -2.28
N ARG A 158 8.37 9.77 -0.96
CA ARG A 158 8.83 8.51 -0.36
C ARG A 158 7.85 7.37 -0.66
N HIS A 159 6.55 7.66 -0.55
CA HIS A 159 5.51 6.65 -0.77
C HIS A 159 5.41 6.21 -2.25
N SER A 160 5.83 7.09 -3.18
CA SER A 160 5.86 6.77 -4.63
C SER A 160 6.78 5.61 -5.01
N ALA A 161 7.67 5.15 -4.13
CA ALA A 161 8.49 3.97 -4.40
C ALA A 161 7.66 2.67 -4.37
N GLY A 162 6.54 2.64 -3.64
CA GLY A 162 5.61 1.51 -3.54
C GLY A 162 4.25 1.73 -4.20
N ALA A 163 4.06 2.79 -4.99
CA ALA A 163 2.77 3.13 -5.59
C ALA A 163 2.92 3.60 -7.03
N ASP A 164 1.98 3.23 -7.89
CA ASP A 164 1.98 3.57 -9.31
C ASP A 164 1.79 5.08 -9.53
N MET A 165 1.10 5.74 -8.60
CA MET A 165 0.88 7.19 -8.56
C MET A 165 0.97 7.71 -7.12
N ALA A 166 1.46 8.94 -6.95
CA ALA A 166 1.50 9.62 -5.66
C ALA A 166 0.94 11.04 -5.76
N TRP A 167 0.13 11.42 -4.77
CA TRP A 167 -0.56 12.70 -4.71
C TRP A 167 -0.27 13.45 -3.42
N VAL A 168 -0.25 14.77 -3.54
CA VAL A 168 -0.47 15.70 -2.44
C VAL A 168 -1.85 16.30 -2.59
N LEU A 169 -2.64 16.21 -1.53
CA LEU A 169 -3.98 16.78 -1.43
C LEU A 169 -3.97 17.90 -0.40
N LEU A 170 -4.29 19.13 -0.81
CA LEU A 170 -4.27 20.29 0.07
C LEU A 170 -5.67 20.84 0.34
N ASP A 171 -5.85 21.51 1.47
CA ASP A 171 -6.98 22.43 1.60
C ASP A 171 -6.88 23.50 0.51
N THR A 172 -7.99 23.76 -0.17
CA THR A 172 -8.10 24.76 -1.24
C THR A 172 -7.57 26.13 -0.82
N ARG A 173 -7.75 26.53 0.43
CA ARG A 173 -7.26 27.83 0.93
C ARG A 173 -5.74 27.89 1.06
N ALA A 174 -5.06 26.75 1.11
CA ALA A 174 -3.61 26.67 1.30
C ALA A 174 -2.84 26.18 0.06
N VAL A 175 -3.50 26.03 -1.09
CA VAL A 175 -2.87 25.48 -2.30
C VAL A 175 -1.91 26.46 -2.98
N GLU A 176 -2.14 27.77 -2.86
CA GLU A 176 -1.38 28.81 -3.59
C GLU A 176 0.16 28.76 -3.39
N PRO A 177 0.68 28.62 -2.15
CA PRO A 177 2.12 28.39 -1.95
C PRO A 177 2.67 27.18 -2.71
N ALA A 178 1.91 26.08 -2.81
CA ALA A 178 2.31 24.90 -3.57
C ALA A 178 2.32 25.20 -5.08
N MET A 179 1.34 25.96 -5.59
CA MET A 179 1.22 26.31 -7.01
C MET A 179 2.35 27.21 -7.51
N ARG A 180 2.77 28.18 -6.69
CA ARG A 180 3.98 28.97 -6.96
C ARG A 180 5.25 28.11 -7.03
N ASN A 181 5.20 26.89 -6.49
CA ASN A 181 6.30 25.94 -6.41
C ASN A 181 6.06 24.65 -7.22
N ARG A 182 5.14 24.67 -8.21
CA ARG A 182 4.75 23.51 -9.04
C ARG A 182 5.92 22.73 -9.66
N ALA A 183 7.05 23.39 -9.91
CA ALA A 183 8.24 22.74 -10.47
C ALA A 183 8.80 21.62 -9.57
N PHE A 184 8.68 21.74 -8.25
CA PHE A 184 9.12 20.69 -7.33
C PHE A 184 8.28 19.42 -7.44
N PHE A 185 6.95 19.58 -7.56
CA PHE A 185 6.02 18.46 -7.75
C PHE A 185 6.31 17.71 -9.05
N ARG A 186 6.54 18.43 -10.17
CA ARG A 186 6.95 17.80 -11.44
C ARG A 186 8.26 17.05 -11.32
N LYS A 187 9.27 17.67 -10.69
CA LYS A 187 10.60 17.05 -10.50
C LYS A 187 10.51 15.77 -9.66
N MET A 188 9.58 15.71 -8.71
CA MET A 188 9.36 14.54 -7.86
C MET A 188 8.33 13.55 -8.40
N CYS A 189 7.73 13.82 -9.57
CA CYS A 189 6.67 13.01 -10.17
C CYS A 189 5.45 12.82 -9.24
N VAL A 190 5.05 13.88 -8.54
CA VAL A 190 3.92 13.88 -7.60
C VAL A 190 2.80 14.78 -8.16
N GLY A 191 1.56 14.27 -8.12
CA GLY A 191 0.37 15.05 -8.46
C GLY A 191 -0.03 16.01 -7.34
N VAL A 192 -0.77 17.07 -7.69
CA VAL A 192 -1.32 18.00 -6.70
C VAL A 192 -2.78 18.26 -7.01
N ALA A 193 -3.60 18.05 -5.99
CA ALA A 193 -5.00 18.44 -5.98
C ALA A 193 -5.30 19.29 -4.75
N SER A 194 -6.39 20.05 -4.81
CA SER A 194 -6.98 20.67 -3.63
C SER A 194 -8.40 20.18 -3.40
N LEU A 195 -8.81 20.20 -2.15
CA LEU A 195 -10.14 19.81 -1.69
C LEU A 195 -10.69 20.92 -0.78
N ASN A 196 -12.00 21.14 -0.78
CA ASN A 196 -12.65 22.04 0.18
C ASN A 196 -13.63 21.24 1.07
N VAL A 197 -14.18 21.91 2.08
CA VAL A 197 -15.12 21.28 3.04
C VAL A 197 -16.42 20.79 2.40
N SER A 198 -16.77 21.28 1.20
CA SER A 198 -17.93 20.81 0.44
C SER A 198 -17.65 19.55 -0.38
N GLY A 199 -16.42 19.01 -0.33
CA GLY A 199 -16.00 17.85 -1.11
C GLY A 199 -15.66 18.15 -2.58
N SER A 200 -15.53 19.42 -2.96
CA SER A 200 -15.11 19.79 -4.32
C SER A 200 -13.61 19.61 -4.47
N LEU A 201 -13.21 18.72 -5.38
CA LEU A 201 -11.81 18.46 -5.70
C LEU A 201 -11.39 19.17 -6.99
N THR A 202 -10.25 19.85 -6.95
CA THR A 202 -9.62 20.48 -8.12
C THR A 202 -8.24 19.89 -8.33
N VAL A 203 -8.02 19.26 -9.48
CA VAL A 203 -6.69 18.79 -9.90
C VAL A 203 -5.90 19.95 -10.49
N HIS A 204 -4.79 20.30 -9.87
CA HIS A 204 -3.89 21.36 -10.35
C HIS A 204 -2.74 20.80 -11.19
N GLN A 205 -2.31 19.59 -10.86
CA GLN A 205 -1.30 18.84 -11.60
C GLN A 205 -1.58 17.35 -11.48
N GLN A 206 -1.66 16.66 -12.62
CA GLN A 206 -1.84 15.22 -12.64
C GLN A 206 -0.64 14.49 -12.03
N ALA A 207 -0.89 13.44 -11.23
CA ALA A 207 0.16 12.51 -10.88
C ALA A 207 0.54 11.67 -12.11
N PRO A 208 1.82 11.70 -12.56
CA PRO A 208 2.26 10.81 -13.62
C PRO A 208 2.35 9.36 -13.09
N ALA A 209 2.13 8.39 -13.98
CA ALA A 209 2.50 7.01 -13.69
C ALA A 209 4.02 6.90 -13.53
N ARG A 210 4.47 6.09 -12.57
CA ARG A 210 5.90 5.95 -12.26
C ARG A 210 6.34 4.49 -12.22
N ALA A 211 7.60 4.26 -12.61
CA ALA A 211 8.29 3.03 -12.25
C ALA A 211 8.44 2.93 -10.72
N THR A 212 7.97 1.83 -10.17
CA THR A 212 8.01 1.52 -8.74
C THR A 212 9.10 0.50 -8.44
N SER A 213 9.53 0.44 -7.17
CA SER A 213 10.28 -0.71 -6.68
C SER A 213 9.33 -1.90 -6.62
N PRO A 214 9.58 -3.00 -7.38
CA PRO A 214 8.64 -4.11 -7.44
C PRO A 214 8.33 -4.71 -6.06
N ILE A 215 9.34 -4.76 -5.18
CA ILE A 215 9.19 -5.27 -3.82
C ILE A 215 8.35 -4.33 -2.97
N GLU A 216 8.63 -3.03 -2.95
CA GLU A 216 7.89 -2.07 -2.14
C GLU A 216 6.43 -1.96 -2.59
N ARG A 217 6.20 -1.98 -3.90
CA ARG A 217 4.86 -2.01 -4.47
C ARG A 217 4.10 -3.26 -4.06
N THR A 218 4.78 -4.41 -4.11
CA THR A 218 4.16 -5.68 -3.71
C THR A 218 3.84 -5.72 -2.22
N ILE A 219 4.72 -5.20 -1.36
CA ILE A 219 4.43 -5.08 0.08
C ILE A 219 3.14 -4.26 0.31
N LEU A 220 3.00 -3.11 -0.37
CA LEU A 220 1.79 -2.31 -0.24
C LEU A 220 0.55 -3.04 -0.78
N ALA A 221 0.69 -3.72 -1.92
CA ALA A 221 -0.37 -4.53 -2.54
C ALA A 221 -0.88 -5.64 -1.60
N GLU A 222 0.04 -6.41 -1.00
CA GLU A 222 -0.30 -7.49 -0.08
C GLU A 222 -0.96 -6.97 1.20
N ARG A 223 -0.55 -5.78 1.68
CA ARG A 223 -1.17 -5.15 2.85
C ARG A 223 -2.58 -4.63 2.58
N VAL A 224 -2.83 -4.01 1.42
CA VAL A 224 -4.20 -3.60 1.06
C VAL A 224 -5.08 -4.81 0.77
N MET A 225 -4.53 -5.90 0.20
CA MET A 225 -5.24 -7.17 0.04
C MET A 225 -5.62 -7.77 1.39
N HIS A 226 -4.72 -7.76 2.38
CA HIS A 226 -5.00 -8.21 3.73
C HIS A 226 -6.15 -7.43 4.39
N LEU A 227 -6.15 -6.10 4.26
CA LEU A 227 -7.23 -5.25 4.75
C LEU A 227 -8.55 -5.57 4.02
N TYR A 228 -8.51 -5.69 2.69
CA TYR A 228 -9.67 -6.02 1.88
C TYR A 228 -10.32 -7.35 2.29
N LEU A 229 -9.53 -8.42 2.39
CA LEU A 229 -10.03 -9.75 2.76
C LEU A 229 -10.53 -9.83 4.22
N SER A 230 -10.04 -8.94 5.10
CA SER A 230 -10.52 -8.84 6.48
C SER A 230 -11.71 -7.89 6.65
N GLY A 231 -12.22 -7.28 5.56
CA GLY A 231 -13.29 -6.30 5.62
C GLY A 231 -12.90 -5.01 6.35
N ARG A 232 -11.61 -4.70 6.40
CA ARG A 232 -11.06 -3.50 7.07
C ARG A 232 -10.62 -2.47 6.05
N SER A 233 -10.69 -1.20 6.43
CA SER A 233 -10.16 -0.07 5.65
C SER A 233 -8.93 0.59 6.29
N GLU A 234 -8.52 0.18 7.49
CA GLU A 234 -7.43 0.82 8.23
C GLU A 234 -6.55 -0.22 8.95
N TRP A 235 -5.24 0.05 8.97
CA TRP A 235 -4.25 -0.82 9.59
C TRP A 235 -4.33 -0.80 11.12
N ASP A 236 -4.18 -1.97 11.75
CA ASP A 236 -4.15 -2.08 13.20
C ASP A 236 -2.76 -1.80 13.78
N TRP A 237 -2.57 -0.60 14.30
CA TRP A 237 -1.31 -0.23 14.92
C TRP A 237 -1.03 -0.93 16.25
N SER A 238 -2.07 -1.40 16.96
CA SER A 238 -1.89 -2.04 18.28
C SER A 238 -1.05 -3.32 18.19
N SER A 239 -1.23 -4.07 17.10
CA SER A 239 -0.48 -5.29 16.79
C SER A 239 1.03 -5.04 16.60
N MET A 240 1.42 -3.84 16.15
CA MET A 240 2.82 -3.53 15.83
C MET A 240 3.69 -3.19 17.04
N PHE A 241 3.08 -2.75 18.13
CA PHE A 241 3.80 -2.40 19.37
C PHE A 241 3.78 -3.52 20.41
N GLY A 242 3.32 -4.72 20.04
CA GLY A 242 3.15 -5.83 20.97
C GLY A 242 2.08 -5.58 22.03
N LEU A 243 1.23 -4.56 21.83
CA LEU A 243 0.10 -4.26 22.70
C LEU A 243 -1.07 -5.14 22.24
N ALA A 244 -1.00 -6.42 22.57
CA ALA A 244 -2.15 -7.32 22.41
C ALA A 244 -3.30 -6.78 23.28
N THR A 245 -4.26 -6.08 22.66
CA THR A 245 -5.54 -5.82 23.29
C THR A 245 -6.31 -7.14 23.23
N GLY A 246 -6.22 -7.91 24.31
CA GLY A 246 -7.06 -9.11 24.47
C GLY A 246 -8.54 -8.73 24.31
N PRO A 247 -9.37 -9.65 23.80
CA PRO A 247 -10.78 -9.36 23.55
C PRO A 247 -11.45 -8.89 24.85
N LYS A 248 -12.02 -7.68 24.83
CA LYS A 248 -12.96 -7.26 25.86
C LYS A 248 -14.16 -8.19 25.76
N ALA A 249 -14.29 -9.11 26.72
CA ALA A 249 -15.48 -9.91 26.90
C ALA A 249 -16.68 -8.96 27.00
N SER A 250 -17.58 -9.01 26.02
CA SER A 250 -18.90 -8.39 26.12
C SER A 250 -19.67 -9.15 27.19
N GLY A 251 -19.77 -8.54 28.37
CA GLY A 251 -20.69 -8.97 29.42
C GLY A 251 -22.12 -8.87 28.89
N ALA A 252 -22.77 -10.03 28.81
CA ALA A 252 -24.22 -10.11 28.70
C ALA A 252 -24.83 -9.72 30.05
N SER A 253 -25.75 -8.77 30.00
CA SER A 253 -26.79 -8.54 31.01
C SER A 253 -28.08 -8.24 30.26
#